data_AF-A0A2G8SL91-F1
#
_entry.id   AF-A0A2G8SL91-F1
#
_cell.length_a   1.000
_cell.length_b   1.000
_cell.length_c   1.000
_cell.angle_alpha   90.00
_cell.angle_beta   90.00
_cell.angle_gamma   90.00
#
_symmetry.space_group_name_H-M   'P 1'
#
loop_
_entity.id
_entity.type
_entity.pdbx_description
1 polymer ?
#
loop_
_entity_poly.entity_id
_entity_poly.type
_entity_poly.pdbx_seq_one_letter_code
_entity_poly.pdbx_strand_id
1 'polypeptide(L)'
;MAAAAYEQPVSSDSCREVETNKEFLSVSHSDPGRDEGSCLRADSDMHSPRRFESFILSIAILFLGLNFTYKFVSLTLLYRQSRHELKPNGGVWDVERKPVAFAFDSGLRYDLNASQAWAALVPGDGLVRLGARHEPFMVSMFHQLRCLDVMRDQLTKPRVQRDEQPARHCMNYIRQMILCRGDTHLDPYQYPSNIHPVEPHPVRRCLDWRAVYEAVEENQKEYAAEWARASH
;
A
#
# COMPACT_ATOMS: atom_id res chain seq x y z
N MET A 1 -15.38 -3.07 4.77
CA MET A 1 -14.01 -2.71 5.24
C MET A 1 -13.02 -3.80 4.78
N ALA A 2 -11.77 -3.46 4.45
CA ALA A 2 -10.80 -4.46 3.98
C ALA A 2 -9.93 -4.96 5.13
N ALA A 3 -9.93 -6.27 5.38
CA ALA A 3 -8.93 -6.94 6.20
C ALA A 3 -7.61 -7.01 5.41
N ALA A 4 -6.51 -6.57 6.01
CA ALA A 4 -5.19 -6.60 5.38
C ALA A 4 -4.43 -7.86 5.81
N ALA A 5 -3.91 -8.59 4.83
CA ALA A 5 -2.95 -9.67 5.06
C ALA A 5 -1.55 -9.11 5.36
N TYR A 6 -0.80 -9.87 6.15
CA TYR A 6 0.55 -9.63 6.66
C TYR A 6 1.59 -9.30 5.56
N GLU A 7 2.43 -8.27 5.79
CA GLU A 7 3.40 -7.69 4.85
C GLU A 7 4.72 -8.49 4.70
N GLN A 8 5.33 -8.38 3.50
CA GLN A 8 6.73 -8.74 3.19
C GLN A 8 7.49 -7.54 2.60
N PRO A 9 8.84 -7.54 2.61
CA PRO A 9 9.65 -6.32 2.76
C PRO A 9 9.97 -5.57 1.46
N VAL A 10 10.17 -4.26 1.62
CA VAL A 10 10.58 -3.29 0.59
C VAL A 10 12.10 -3.39 0.35
N SER A 11 12.53 -3.48 -0.92
CA SER A 11 13.93 -3.26 -1.32
C SER A 11 14.10 -1.88 -1.95
N SER A 12 15.14 -1.17 -1.50
CA SER A 12 15.64 0.10 -2.01
C SER A 12 16.34 -0.04 -3.37
N ASP A 13 16.38 1.06 -4.13
CA ASP A 13 17.36 1.51 -5.14
C ASP A 13 16.61 2.21 -6.28
N SER A 14 16.99 3.34 -6.89
CA SER A 14 18.12 4.27 -6.76
C SER A 14 17.72 5.52 -7.56
N CYS A 15 18.07 6.72 -7.07
CA CYS A 15 17.91 7.98 -7.80
C CYS A 15 18.92 8.10 -8.97
N ARG A 16 18.50 8.60 -10.14
CA ARG A 16 19.25 9.62 -10.92
C ARG A 16 18.44 10.18 -12.09
N GLU A 17 18.33 11.50 -12.14
CA GLU A 17 18.00 12.31 -13.32
C GLU A 17 19.29 12.85 -13.98
N VAL A 18 19.08 13.43 -15.17
CA VAL A 18 19.91 14.39 -15.92
C VAL A 18 20.85 13.78 -16.97
N GLU A 19 20.51 13.96 -18.25
CA GLU A 19 21.29 14.87 -19.11
C GLU A 19 20.57 15.29 -20.40
N THR A 20 20.68 16.60 -20.63
CA THR A 20 20.27 17.43 -21.77
C THR A 20 21.36 17.50 -22.84
N ASN A 21 20.97 17.72 -24.10
CA ASN A 21 21.60 18.57 -25.17
C ASN A 21 21.55 17.85 -26.53
N LYS A 22 20.77 18.34 -27.51
CA LYS A 22 20.89 19.53 -28.38
C LYS A 22 21.46 19.16 -29.76
N GLU A 23 20.65 19.47 -30.76
CA GLU A 23 20.92 19.50 -32.19
C GLU A 23 21.99 20.52 -32.59
N PHE A 24 22.75 20.19 -33.64
CA PHE A 24 23.38 21.07 -34.66
C PHE A 24 24.13 20.09 -35.60
N LEU A 25 24.02 20.06 -36.93
CA LEU A 25 23.96 21.10 -37.96
C LEU A 25 23.42 20.51 -39.27
N SER A 26 22.61 21.29 -39.99
CA SER A 26 22.34 21.12 -41.42
C SER A 26 22.57 22.45 -42.13
N VAL A 27 23.59 22.56 -42.99
CA VAL A 27 23.65 23.53 -44.09
C VAL A 27 24.59 22.97 -45.16
N SER A 28 24.14 22.88 -46.41
CA SER A 28 24.93 23.21 -47.60
C SER A 28 24.01 23.37 -48.82
N HIS A 29 24.40 24.31 -49.68
CA HIS A 29 23.64 25.02 -50.69
C HIS A 29 23.88 24.44 -52.11
N SER A 30 22.87 24.58 -52.99
CA SER A 30 22.94 24.86 -54.45
C SER A 30 23.37 23.78 -55.49
N ASP A 31 22.46 23.61 -56.48
CA ASP A 31 22.51 23.15 -57.90
C ASP A 31 23.81 23.35 -58.72
N PRO A 32 23.98 22.87 -60.00
CA PRO A 32 23.06 22.16 -60.94
C PRO A 32 23.67 21.02 -61.81
N GLY A 33 22.83 20.31 -62.59
CA GLY A 33 23.08 20.04 -64.03
C GLY A 33 23.95 18.83 -64.51
N ARG A 34 23.25 17.89 -65.18
CA ARG A 34 23.57 17.22 -66.47
C ARG A 34 24.81 16.30 -66.67
N ASP A 35 24.50 15.23 -67.42
CA ASP A 35 25.30 14.44 -68.37
C ASP A 35 25.96 13.11 -67.94
N GLU A 36 25.48 12.09 -68.65
CA GLU A 36 26.09 10.87 -69.20
C GLU A 36 27.51 10.48 -68.77
N GLY A 37 27.68 9.20 -68.43
CA GLY A 37 29.01 8.62 -68.29
C GLY A 37 29.03 7.22 -67.70
N SER A 38 28.69 6.23 -68.52
CA SER A 38 28.93 4.82 -68.25
C SER A 38 30.42 4.56 -67.95
N CYS A 39 30.74 4.06 -66.75
CA CYS A 39 31.96 3.30 -66.49
C CYS A 39 31.61 1.95 -65.87
N LEU A 40 31.94 0.91 -66.64
CA LEU A 40 31.80 -0.49 -66.31
C LEU A 40 32.81 -0.93 -65.23
N ARG A 41 32.27 -1.72 -64.30
CA ARG A 41 32.84 -2.95 -63.72
C ARG A 41 33.99 -2.80 -62.70
N ALA A 42 33.62 -2.99 -61.45
CA ALA A 42 34.37 -3.83 -60.52
C ALA A 42 33.35 -4.69 -59.75
N ASP A 43 33.13 -5.91 -60.26
CA ASP A 43 32.57 -7.01 -59.46
C ASP A 43 33.60 -7.29 -58.35
N SER A 44 33.26 -6.92 -57.13
CA SER A 44 33.96 -7.34 -55.93
C SER A 44 32.88 -7.54 -54.88
N ASP A 45 32.51 -8.81 -54.68
CA ASP A 45 31.83 -9.36 -53.50
C ASP A 45 31.00 -8.38 -52.66
N MET A 46 29.80 -8.04 -53.15
CA MET A 46 28.75 -7.46 -52.30
C MET A 46 27.80 -8.57 -51.86
N HIS A 47 28.26 -9.47 -50.99
CA HIS A 47 27.36 -10.33 -50.21
C HIS A 47 26.66 -9.49 -49.11
N SER A 48 25.79 -8.59 -49.57
CA SER A 48 24.63 -7.97 -48.93
C SER A 48 24.72 -7.56 -47.43
N PRO A 49 25.17 -6.33 -47.10
CA PRO A 49 24.96 -5.73 -45.78
C PRO A 49 23.48 -5.66 -45.37
N ARG A 50 22.58 -5.50 -46.36
CA ARG A 50 21.11 -5.51 -46.14
C ARG A 50 20.58 -6.85 -45.63
N ARG A 51 21.20 -7.98 -46.01
CA ARG A 51 20.82 -9.30 -45.48
C ARG A 51 21.17 -9.40 -44.01
N PHE A 52 22.38 -8.98 -43.61
CA PHE A 52 22.82 -9.06 -42.22
C PHE A 52 22.01 -8.17 -41.27
N GLU A 53 21.69 -6.93 -41.69
CA GLU A 53 20.78 -6.05 -40.95
C GLU A 53 19.38 -6.67 -40.79
N SER A 54 18.85 -7.27 -41.86
CA SER A 54 17.56 -7.96 -41.83
C SER A 54 17.57 -9.18 -40.88
N PHE A 55 18.69 -9.91 -40.82
CA PHE A 55 18.86 -11.01 -39.87
C PHE A 55 18.89 -10.53 -38.42
N ILE A 56 19.63 -9.46 -38.13
CA ILE A 56 19.71 -8.88 -36.78
C ILE A 56 18.34 -8.36 -36.34
N LEU A 57 17.63 -7.63 -37.20
CA LEU A 57 16.30 -7.11 -36.89
C LEU A 57 15.30 -8.24 -36.63
N SER A 58 15.35 -9.32 -37.42
CA SER A 58 14.48 -10.48 -37.22
C SER A 58 14.74 -11.16 -35.87
N ILE A 59 16.01 -11.32 -35.49
CA ILE A 59 16.40 -11.88 -34.20
C ILE A 59 15.94 -10.97 -33.06
N ALA A 60 16.12 -9.65 -33.17
CA ALA A 60 15.70 -8.69 -32.15
C ALA A 60 14.16 -8.71 -31.95
N ILE A 61 13.39 -8.75 -33.04
CA ILE A 61 11.92 -8.85 -32.99
C ILE A 61 11.49 -10.17 -32.33
N LEU A 62 12.16 -11.28 -32.63
CA LEU A 62 11.89 -12.57 -31.99
C LEU A 62 12.12 -12.51 -30.48
N PHE A 63 13.25 -11.96 -30.03
CA PHE A 63 13.56 -11.83 -28.61
C PHE A 63 12.59 -10.90 -27.87
N LEU A 64 12.20 -9.78 -28.48
CA LEU A 64 11.20 -8.88 -27.91
C LEU A 64 9.81 -9.55 -27.84
N GLY A 65 9.42 -10.29 -28.87
CA GLY A 65 8.18 -11.07 -28.89
C GLY A 65 8.17 -12.17 -27.82
N LEU A 66 9.28 -12.89 -27.65
CA LEU A 66 9.46 -13.88 -26.58
C LEU A 66 9.41 -13.24 -25.19
N ASN A 67 10.07 -12.09 -24.99
CA ASN A 67 10.03 -11.37 -23.70
C ASN A 67 8.62 -10.87 -23.38
N PHE A 68 7.93 -10.32 -24.38
CA PHE A 68 6.56 -9.82 -24.23
C PHE A 68 5.59 -10.97 -23.93
N THR A 69 5.66 -12.07 -24.68
CA THR A 69 4.81 -13.24 -24.42
C THR A 69 5.11 -13.86 -23.06
N TYR A 70 6.38 -13.99 -22.66
CA TYR A 70 6.75 -14.44 -21.32
C TYR A 70 6.20 -13.52 -20.24
N LYS A 71 6.36 -12.20 -20.36
CA LYS A 71 5.82 -11.24 -19.39
C LYS A 71 4.30 -11.25 -19.36
N PHE A 72 3.64 -11.35 -20.50
CA PHE A 72 2.18 -11.42 -20.59
C PHE A 72 1.65 -12.71 -19.97
N VAL A 73 2.26 -13.86 -20.26
CA VAL A 73 1.90 -15.15 -19.66
C VAL A 73 2.19 -15.13 -18.15
N SER A 74 3.36 -14.65 -17.72
CA SER A 74 3.70 -14.52 -16.31
C SER A 74 2.72 -13.59 -15.58
N LEU A 75 2.42 -12.42 -16.14
CA LEU A 75 1.46 -11.47 -15.57
C LEU A 75 0.04 -12.05 -15.53
N THR A 76 -0.41 -12.76 -16.56
CA THR A 76 -1.74 -13.39 -16.56
C THR A 76 -1.83 -14.55 -15.57
N LEU A 77 -0.76 -15.33 -15.40
CA LEU A 77 -0.67 -16.36 -14.37
C LEU A 77 -0.68 -15.77 -12.96
N LEU A 78 0.14 -14.73 -12.71
CA LEU A 78 0.16 -14.01 -11.44
C LEU A 78 -1.19 -13.34 -11.14
N TYR A 79 -1.82 -12.71 -12.13
CA TYR A 79 -3.14 -12.10 -11.97
C TYR A 79 -4.23 -13.14 -11.71
N ARG A 80 -4.18 -14.29 -12.38
CA ARG A 80 -5.11 -15.40 -12.17
C ARG A 80 -4.94 -16.04 -10.79
N GLN A 81 -3.70 -16.24 -10.34
CA GLN A 81 -3.39 -16.73 -9.00
C GLN A 81 -3.82 -15.71 -7.94
N SER A 82 -3.48 -14.44 -8.12
CA SER A 82 -3.87 -13.35 -7.23
C SER A 82 -5.40 -13.24 -7.13
N ARG A 83 -6.16 -13.40 -8.22
CA ARG A 83 -7.64 -13.44 -8.18
C ARG A 83 -8.20 -14.62 -7.40
N HIS A 84 -7.49 -15.74 -7.36
CA HIS A 84 -7.86 -16.91 -6.57
C HIS A 84 -7.58 -16.70 -5.08
N GLU A 85 -6.47 -16.03 -4.75
CA GLU A 85 -6.07 -15.65 -3.39
C GLU A 85 -6.90 -14.45 -2.85
N LEU A 86 -7.30 -13.51 -3.70
CA LEU A 86 -8.07 -12.30 -3.32
C LEU A 86 -9.57 -12.54 -3.14
N LYS A 87 -10.11 -13.72 -3.44
CA LYS A 87 -11.40 -14.09 -2.89
C LYS A 87 -11.12 -14.47 -1.44
N PRO A 88 -11.31 -13.57 -0.46
CA PRO A 88 -11.10 -13.95 0.92
C PRO A 88 -12.06 -15.12 1.15
N ASN A 89 -11.59 -16.21 1.76
CA ASN A 89 -12.42 -17.39 1.93
C ASN A 89 -13.71 -17.11 2.74
N GLY A 90 -13.82 -15.92 3.35
CA GLY A 90 -15.01 -15.40 4.02
C GLY A 90 -15.73 -14.21 3.38
N GLY A 91 -15.44 -13.86 2.12
CA GLY A 91 -16.12 -12.76 1.43
C GLY A 91 -15.77 -11.37 2.00
N VAL A 92 -16.57 -10.36 1.64
CA VAL A 92 -16.44 -9.01 2.20
C VAL A 92 -17.17 -8.99 3.54
N TRP A 93 -16.43 -8.87 4.64
CA TRP A 93 -17.02 -8.60 5.96
C TRP A 93 -17.38 -7.12 6.03
N ASP A 94 -18.64 -6.81 5.76
CA ASP A 94 -19.18 -5.46 5.77
C ASP A 94 -20.07 -5.25 6.98
N VAL A 95 -19.67 -4.30 7.83
CA VAL A 95 -20.42 -3.88 8.99
C VAL A 95 -21.00 -2.50 8.67
N GLU A 96 -22.32 -2.43 8.60
CA GLU A 96 -23.01 -1.16 8.40
C GLU A 96 -22.74 -0.25 9.61
N ARG A 97 -22.32 0.99 9.34
CA ARG A 97 -22.05 2.00 10.37
C ARG A 97 -22.83 3.25 10.05
N LYS A 98 -23.76 3.58 10.93
CA LYS A 98 -24.59 4.78 10.77
C LYS A 98 -23.77 6.03 11.15
N PRO A 99 -24.02 7.18 10.51
CA PRO A 99 -23.41 8.43 10.94
C PRO A 99 -23.89 8.81 12.35
N VAL A 100 -22.97 9.31 13.18
CA VAL A 100 -23.25 9.79 14.54
C VAL A 100 -22.56 11.13 14.78
N ALA A 101 -23.15 11.95 15.65
CA ALA A 101 -22.47 13.11 16.21
C ALA A 101 -21.56 12.64 17.35
N PHE A 102 -20.28 13.03 17.31
CA PHE A 102 -19.29 12.64 18.29
C PHE A 102 -18.59 13.89 18.83
N ALA A 103 -18.64 14.09 20.14
CA ALA A 103 -17.89 15.13 20.84
C ALA A 103 -16.54 14.56 21.26
N PHE A 104 -15.45 15.24 20.88
CA PHE A 104 -14.10 14.82 21.29
C PHE A 104 -13.85 15.16 22.76
N ASP A 105 -13.36 14.18 23.52
CA ASP A 105 -12.87 14.38 24.89
C ASP A 105 -11.38 14.77 24.86
N SER A 106 -10.92 15.55 25.84
CA SER A 106 -9.54 16.04 25.96
C SER A 106 -8.50 14.96 26.31
N GLY A 107 -8.82 13.68 26.12
CA GLY A 107 -7.86 12.56 26.16
C GLY A 107 -7.32 12.18 27.53
N LEU A 108 -7.89 12.71 28.62
CA LEU A 108 -7.38 12.49 29.99
C LEU A 108 -7.43 11.03 30.47
N ARG A 109 -8.19 10.18 29.77
CA ARG A 109 -8.38 8.76 30.13
C ARG A 109 -7.23 7.84 29.71
N TYR A 110 -6.41 8.24 28.74
CA TYR A 110 -5.38 7.39 28.14
C TYR A 110 -3.98 7.98 28.36
N ASP A 111 -3.59 8.16 29.62
CA ASP A 111 -2.23 8.58 29.95
C ASP A 111 -1.18 7.51 29.58
N LEU A 112 0.11 7.85 29.68
CA LEU A 112 1.21 6.95 29.31
C LEU A 112 1.31 5.69 30.19
N ASN A 113 0.80 5.75 31.43
CA ASN A 113 0.89 4.68 32.43
C ASN A 113 -0.41 3.84 32.55
N ALA A 114 -1.50 4.25 31.89
CA ALA A 114 -2.81 3.62 31.94
C ALA A 114 -2.90 2.32 31.13
N SER A 115 -1.94 1.40 31.30
CA SER A 115 -1.80 0.17 30.49
C SER A 115 -3.08 -0.66 30.39
N GLN A 116 -3.88 -0.74 31.46
CA GLN A 116 -5.15 -1.45 31.46
C GLN A 116 -6.20 -0.78 30.56
N ALA A 117 -6.26 0.55 30.53
CA ALA A 117 -7.18 1.28 29.66
C ALA A 117 -6.81 1.07 28.19
N TRP A 118 -5.51 1.11 27.87
CA TRP A 118 -5.00 0.83 26.53
C TRP A 118 -5.28 -0.61 26.09
N ALA A 119 -5.06 -1.60 26.97
CA ALA A 119 -5.35 -3.00 26.68
C ALA A 119 -6.84 -3.27 26.41
N ALA A 120 -7.73 -2.51 27.05
CA ALA A 120 -9.19 -2.66 26.89
C ALA A 120 -9.74 -2.11 25.57
N LEU A 121 -8.93 -1.42 24.76
CA LEU A 121 -9.36 -0.86 23.47
C LEU A 121 -9.65 -1.91 22.40
N VAL A 122 -9.16 -3.14 22.57
CA VAL A 122 -9.30 -4.21 21.57
C VAL A 122 -10.04 -5.39 22.22
N PRO A 123 -11.22 -5.78 21.72
CA PRO A 123 -11.97 -6.89 22.29
C PRO A 123 -11.27 -8.23 22.02
N GLY A 124 -11.06 -9.02 23.07
CA GLY A 124 -10.42 -10.34 22.97
C GLY A 124 -9.02 -10.27 22.35
N ASP A 125 -8.77 -11.07 21.32
CA ASP A 125 -7.51 -11.05 20.57
C ASP A 125 -7.48 -9.94 19.47
N GLY A 126 -8.62 -9.28 19.24
CA GLY A 126 -8.82 -8.28 18.17
C GLY A 126 -8.99 -8.89 16.78
N LEU A 127 -9.13 -10.21 16.71
CA LEU A 127 -9.26 -10.95 15.48
C LEU A 127 -10.72 -11.34 15.26
N VAL A 128 -11.12 -11.33 14.00
CA VAL A 128 -12.31 -12.03 13.52
C VAL A 128 -11.86 -13.28 12.77
N ARG A 129 -12.67 -14.33 12.82
CA ARG A 129 -12.47 -15.49 11.95
C ARG A 129 -13.50 -15.42 10.83
N LEU A 130 -13.07 -15.67 9.61
CA LEU A 130 -13.96 -15.55 8.44
C LEU A 130 -13.78 -16.76 7.51
N GLY A 131 -14.86 -17.09 6.80
CA GLY A 131 -14.87 -18.15 5.78
C GLY A 131 -14.92 -19.56 6.32
N ALA A 132 -15.06 -20.53 5.42
CA ALA A 132 -15.23 -21.94 5.80
C ALA A 132 -14.04 -22.55 6.57
N ARG A 133 -12.86 -21.94 6.46
CA ARG A 133 -11.63 -22.38 7.16
C ARG A 133 -11.33 -21.58 8.43
N HIS A 134 -12.23 -20.68 8.83
CA HIS A 134 -12.11 -19.85 10.03
C HIS A 134 -10.78 -19.07 10.04
N GLU A 135 -10.45 -18.44 8.91
CA GLU A 135 -9.17 -17.75 8.76
C GLU A 135 -9.11 -16.51 9.66
N PRO A 136 -7.99 -16.28 10.37
CA PRO A 136 -7.85 -15.16 11.27
C PRO A 136 -7.56 -13.85 10.53
N PHE A 137 -8.36 -12.83 10.80
CA PHE A 137 -8.16 -11.48 10.27
C PHE A 137 -8.18 -10.44 11.38
N MET A 138 -7.29 -9.47 11.33
CA MET A 138 -7.32 -8.33 12.25
C MET A 138 -8.08 -7.16 11.61
N VAL A 139 -9.03 -6.58 12.35
CA VAL A 139 -9.69 -5.35 11.90
C VAL A 139 -8.68 -4.20 11.92
N SER A 140 -8.56 -3.47 10.81
CA SER A 140 -7.55 -2.40 10.67
C SER A 140 -7.62 -1.36 11.79
N MET A 141 -8.82 -1.01 12.28
CA MET A 141 -8.97 -0.09 13.42
C MET A 141 -8.31 -0.65 14.69
N PHE A 142 -8.53 -1.92 15.03
CA PHE A 142 -7.91 -2.53 16.21
C PHE A 142 -6.40 -2.67 16.06
N HIS A 143 -5.90 -2.90 14.84
CA HIS A 143 -4.46 -2.86 14.60
C HIS A 143 -3.87 -1.48 14.90
N GLN A 144 -4.53 -0.40 14.45
CA GLN A 144 -4.10 0.97 14.77
C GLN A 144 -4.05 1.22 16.29
N LEU A 145 -5.10 0.82 17.02
CA LEU A 145 -5.16 0.98 18.48
C LEU A 145 -4.06 0.19 19.20
N ARG A 146 -3.79 -1.05 18.77
CA ARG A 146 -2.68 -1.87 19.30
C ARG A 146 -1.32 -1.27 18.97
N CYS A 147 -1.12 -0.74 17.77
CA CYS A 147 0.11 -0.03 17.40
C CYS A 147 0.36 1.21 18.27
N LEU A 148 -0.69 1.95 18.62
CA LEU A 148 -0.57 3.10 19.54
C LEU A 148 -0.15 2.65 20.95
N ASP A 149 -0.73 1.57 21.47
CA ASP A 149 -0.31 1.02 22.77
C ASP A 149 1.14 0.51 22.75
N VAL A 150 1.56 -0.16 21.68
CA VAL A 150 2.97 -0.56 21.49
C VAL A 150 3.86 0.68 21.51
N MET A 151 3.53 1.72 20.76
CA MET A 151 4.32 2.96 20.75
C MET A 151 4.39 3.59 22.15
N ARG A 152 3.27 3.70 22.86
CA ARG A 152 3.22 4.19 24.25
C ARG A 152 4.11 3.36 25.17
N ASP A 153 3.97 2.03 25.15
CA ASP A 153 4.78 1.12 25.95
C ASP A 153 6.28 1.36 25.74
N GLN A 154 6.71 1.47 24.48
CA GLN A 154 8.12 1.75 24.15
C GLN A 154 8.59 3.13 24.63
N LEU A 155 7.71 4.14 24.66
CA LEU A 155 8.03 5.46 25.20
C LEU A 155 8.21 5.45 26.73
N THR A 156 7.46 4.60 27.45
CA THR A 156 7.58 4.48 28.92
C THR A 156 8.83 3.73 29.38
N LYS A 157 9.45 2.94 28.50
CA LYS A 157 10.64 2.15 28.83
C LYS A 157 11.93 2.96 28.74
N PRO A 158 12.93 2.69 29.61
CA PRO A 158 14.30 3.17 29.43
C PRO A 158 14.84 2.72 28.06
N ARG A 159 15.68 3.54 27.41
CA ARG A 159 16.21 3.25 26.06
C ARG A 159 16.79 1.84 25.89
N VAL A 160 17.49 1.35 26.90
CA VAL A 160 18.12 0.01 26.91
C VAL A 160 17.13 -1.16 26.93
N GLN A 161 15.86 -0.90 27.28
CA GLN A 161 14.77 -1.90 27.35
C GLN A 161 13.78 -1.76 26.19
N ARG A 162 14.00 -0.82 25.26
CA ARG A 162 13.11 -0.62 24.12
C ARG A 162 13.40 -1.65 23.04
N ASP A 163 12.34 -2.14 22.42
CA ASP A 163 12.40 -2.97 21.22
C ASP A 163 12.13 -2.10 19.99
N GLU A 164 13.13 -1.98 19.13
CA GLU A 164 13.06 -1.16 17.94
C GLU A 164 12.10 -1.74 16.89
N GLN A 165 12.03 -3.07 16.77
CA GLN A 165 11.30 -3.69 15.66
C GLN A 165 9.79 -3.42 15.75
N PRO A 166 9.10 -3.63 16.89
CA PRO A 166 7.68 -3.34 17.03
C PRO A 166 7.41 -1.84 16.92
N ALA A 167 8.28 -1.01 17.52
CA ALA A 167 8.15 0.44 17.44
C ALA A 167 8.20 0.93 15.98
N ARG A 168 9.21 0.50 15.22
CA ARG A 168 9.40 0.90 13.82
C ARG A 168 8.25 0.41 12.93
N HIS A 169 7.79 -0.82 13.13
CA HIS A 169 6.63 -1.36 12.43
C HIS A 169 5.37 -0.52 12.70
N CYS A 170 5.06 -0.27 13.98
CA CYS A 170 3.88 0.49 14.38
C CYS A 170 3.94 1.94 13.91
N MET A 171 5.09 2.60 13.99
CA MET A 171 5.29 3.96 13.49
C MET A 171 5.04 4.05 11.98
N ASN A 172 5.55 3.08 11.20
CA ASN A 172 5.32 3.03 9.76
C ASN A 172 3.86 2.78 9.43
N TYR A 173 3.20 1.86 10.15
CA TYR A 173 1.78 1.56 9.96
C TYR A 173 0.89 2.78 10.25
N ILE A 174 1.09 3.44 11.40
CA ILE A 174 0.33 4.66 11.77
C ILE A 174 0.59 5.79 10.77
N ARG A 175 1.83 5.99 10.33
CA ARG A 175 2.17 6.97 9.29
C ARG A 175 1.39 6.70 8.00
N GLN A 176 1.34 5.46 7.54
CA GLN A 176 0.58 5.08 6.35
C GLN A 176 -0.91 5.35 6.53
N MET A 177 -1.48 4.99 7.69
CA MET A 177 -2.89 5.21 7.98
C MET A 177 -3.27 6.70 8.01
N ILE A 178 -2.44 7.55 8.61
CA ILE A 178 -2.64 9.01 8.62
C ILE A 178 -2.57 9.57 7.20
N LEU A 179 -1.61 9.14 6.38
CA LEU A 179 -1.47 9.63 5.01
C LEU A 179 -2.65 9.22 4.11
N CYS A 180 -3.24 8.04 4.34
CA CYS A 180 -4.32 7.54 3.51
C CYS A 180 -5.72 7.97 3.97
N ARG A 181 -5.92 8.15 5.28
CA ARG A 181 -7.25 8.35 5.90
C ARG A 181 -7.23 9.34 7.06
N GLY A 182 -6.29 10.29 7.06
CA GLY A 182 -6.26 11.38 8.02
C GLY A 182 -7.54 12.22 7.96
N ASP A 183 -8.03 12.65 9.13
CA ASP A 183 -9.12 13.61 9.20
C ASP A 183 -8.62 14.97 8.68
N THR A 184 -9.33 15.53 7.70
CA THR A 184 -9.03 16.85 7.11
C THR A 184 -9.89 17.95 7.70
N HIS A 185 -10.66 17.66 8.75
CA HIS A 185 -11.50 18.66 9.41
C HIS A 185 -10.66 19.66 10.19
N LEU A 186 -11.01 20.94 10.07
CA LEU A 186 -10.31 22.04 10.74
C LEU A 186 -10.88 22.29 12.14
N ASP A 187 -10.01 22.35 13.15
CA ASP A 187 -10.41 22.78 14.49
C ASP A 187 -10.69 24.30 14.51
N PRO A 188 -11.79 24.76 15.14
CA PRO A 188 -12.06 26.18 15.28
C PRO A 188 -11.03 26.84 16.23
N TYR A 189 -10.34 27.87 15.74
CA TYR A 189 -9.33 28.63 16.50
C TYR A 189 -9.69 30.14 16.54
N GLN A 190 -9.54 30.81 17.69
CA GLN A 190 -9.70 32.27 17.84
C GLN A 190 -8.42 32.87 18.41
N TYR A 191 -8.00 33.98 17.79
CA TYR A 191 -6.69 34.60 17.92
C TYR A 191 -6.38 35.51 19.15
N PRO A 192 -7.27 35.85 20.11
CA PRO A 192 -6.85 36.89 21.08
C PRO A 192 -5.91 36.46 22.21
N SER A 193 -5.86 35.19 22.62
CA SER A 193 -5.09 34.81 23.82
C SER A 193 -4.09 33.65 23.67
N ASN A 194 -4.14 32.83 22.60
CA ASN A 194 -3.23 31.69 22.38
C ASN A 194 -3.14 30.65 23.52
N ILE A 195 -4.02 30.69 24.54
CA ILE A 195 -3.91 29.80 25.71
C ILE A 195 -4.86 28.59 25.61
N HIS A 196 -6.00 28.73 24.92
CA HIS A 196 -7.02 27.69 24.85
C HIS A 196 -7.73 27.64 23.48
N PRO A 197 -8.15 26.44 23.02
CA PRO A 197 -9.01 26.31 21.84
C PRO A 197 -10.37 27.00 22.06
N VAL A 198 -11.03 27.38 20.96
CA VAL A 198 -12.36 28.03 21.00
C VAL A 198 -13.41 27.11 21.58
N GLU A 199 -13.35 25.86 21.15
CA GLU A 199 -14.23 24.79 21.57
C GLU A 199 -13.33 23.60 21.93
N PRO A 200 -13.15 23.29 23.22
CA PRO A 200 -12.33 22.15 23.65
C PRO A 200 -12.94 20.79 23.26
N HIS A 201 -14.24 20.75 22.95
CA HIS A 201 -14.98 19.53 22.63
C HIS A 201 -15.75 19.66 21.31
N PRO A 202 -15.05 19.82 20.16
CA PRO A 202 -15.72 20.00 18.89
C PRO A 202 -16.55 18.78 18.55
N VAL A 203 -17.80 19.02 18.14
CA VAL A 203 -18.70 17.96 17.66
C VAL A 203 -18.43 17.69 16.18
N ARG A 204 -18.17 16.43 15.85
CA ARG A 204 -17.94 15.96 14.47
C ARG A 204 -19.00 14.95 14.05
N ARG A 205 -19.20 14.85 12.73
CA ARG A 205 -19.98 13.76 12.13
C ARG A 205 -19.05 12.59 11.82
N CYS A 206 -19.16 11.51 12.59
CA CYS A 206 -18.34 10.31 12.47
C CYS A 206 -19.20 9.11 12.04
N LEU A 207 -18.54 7.97 11.77
CA LEU A 207 -19.21 6.68 11.64
C LEU A 207 -19.27 6.01 13.01
N ASP A 208 -20.38 5.33 13.32
CA ASP A 208 -20.55 4.62 14.58
C ASP A 208 -19.66 3.38 14.63
N TRP A 209 -18.56 3.47 15.39
CA TRP A 209 -17.63 2.36 15.54
C TRP A 209 -18.12 1.30 16.53
N ARG A 210 -19.16 1.56 17.34
CA ARG A 210 -19.73 0.57 18.26
C ARG A 210 -20.25 -0.66 17.51
N ALA A 211 -20.86 -0.44 16.34
CA ALA A 211 -21.30 -1.52 15.45
C ALA A 211 -20.17 -2.48 15.08
N VAL A 212 -18.92 -1.98 14.95
CA VAL A 212 -17.75 -2.83 14.66
C VAL A 212 -17.34 -3.64 15.88
N TYR A 213 -17.37 -3.04 17.09
CA TYR A 213 -17.11 -3.79 18.33
C TYR A 213 -18.14 -4.91 18.51
N GLU A 214 -19.42 -4.59 18.37
CA GLU A 214 -20.52 -5.56 18.48
C GLU A 214 -20.34 -6.72 17.49
N ALA A 215 -20.07 -6.41 16.21
CA ALA A 215 -19.87 -7.42 15.19
C ALA A 215 -18.63 -8.30 15.43
N VAL A 216 -17.55 -7.75 16.00
CA VAL A 216 -16.36 -8.54 16.36
C VAL A 216 -16.63 -9.42 17.57
N GLU A 217 -17.30 -8.91 18.60
CA GLU A 217 -17.65 -9.71 19.77
C GLU A 217 -18.60 -10.86 19.43
N GLU A 218 -19.59 -10.61 18.56
CA GLU A 218 -20.50 -11.65 18.06
C GLU A 218 -19.71 -12.73 17.33
N ASN A 219 -18.85 -12.35 16.39
CA ASN A 219 -17.97 -13.26 15.67
C ASN A 219 -17.13 -14.10 16.66
N GLN A 220 -16.44 -13.47 17.62
CA GLN A 220 -15.62 -14.17 18.61
C GLN A 220 -16.43 -15.17 19.46
N LYS A 221 -17.66 -14.82 19.85
CA LYS A 221 -18.56 -15.70 20.62
C LYS A 221 -19.00 -16.91 19.81
N GLU A 222 -19.39 -16.71 18.55
CA GLU A 222 -19.78 -17.80 17.63
C GLU A 222 -18.65 -18.82 17.49
N TYR A 223 -17.42 -18.33 17.22
CA TYR A 223 -16.26 -19.19 17.06
C TYR A 223 -15.85 -19.91 18.35
N ALA A 224 -15.93 -19.24 19.50
CA ALA A 224 -15.65 -19.89 20.78
C ALA A 224 -16.64 -21.04 21.05
N ALA A 225 -17.93 -20.85 20.74
CA ALA A 225 -18.96 -21.88 20.92
C ALA A 225 -18.81 -23.04 19.91
N GLU A 226 -18.42 -22.76 18.68
CA GLU A 226 -18.10 -23.80 17.69
C GLU A 226 -16.87 -24.62 18.07
N TRP A 227 -15.79 -23.96 18.47
CA TRP A 227 -14.57 -24.61 18.93
C TRP A 227 -14.83 -25.52 20.13
N ALA A 228 -15.63 -25.05 21.10
CA ALA A 228 -16.02 -25.85 22.26
C ALA A 228 -16.83 -27.09 21.85
N ARG A 229 -17.72 -26.98 20.87
CA ARG A 229 -18.49 -28.13 20.36
C ARG A 229 -17.64 -29.14 19.60
N ALA A 230 -16.62 -28.69 18.86
CA ALA A 230 -15.75 -29.55 18.06
C ALA A 230 -14.65 -30.24 18.89
N SER A 231 -14.41 -29.80 20.12
CA SER A 231 -13.42 -30.36 21.05
C SER A 231 -13.99 -31.41 22.02
N HIS A 232 -15.28 -31.74 21.87
CA HIS A 232 -15.98 -32.84 22.54
C HIS A 232 -16.31 -33.95 21.54
#